data_AF-A0A9D8CWW8-F1
#
_entry.id   AF-A0A9D8CWW8-F1
#
_cell.length_a   1.000
_cell.length_b   1.000
_cell.length_c   1.000
_cell.angle_alpha   90.00
_cell.angle_beta   90.00
_cell.angle_gamma   90.00
#
_symmetry.space_group_name_H-M   'P 1'
#
loop_
_entity.id
_entity.type
_entity.pdbx_description
1 polymer ?
#
loop_
_entity_poly.entity_id
_entity_poly.type
_entity_poly.pdbx_seq_one_letter_code
_entity_poly.pdbx_strand_id
1 'polypeptide(L)' 'MDVSRWPPPSVDRPRTVTILGSTGSVGQSTVDLIARNPESYRVEALVAATSVELLADQARRLRARLAVV' A
#
# COMPACT_ATOMS: atom_id res chain seq x y z
N MET A 1 -15.84 5.06 18.72
CA MET A 1 -14.92 3.98 18.30
C MET A 1 -13.60 4.19 19.03
N ASP A 2 -13.13 3.19 19.76
CA ASP A 2 -11.86 3.26 20.46
C ASP A 2 -10.70 2.98 19.50
N VAL A 3 -10.01 4.03 19.08
CA VAL A 3 -8.88 3.96 18.14
C VAL A 3 -7.57 3.49 18.81
N SER A 4 -7.54 3.36 20.15
CA SER A 4 -6.34 2.93 20.88
C SER A 4 -5.91 1.50 20.56
N ARG A 5 -6.82 0.69 20.02
CA ARG A 5 -6.55 -0.68 19.56
C ARG A 5 -5.72 -0.76 18.26
N TRP A 6 -5.52 0.36 17.58
CA TRP A 6 -4.79 0.41 16.32
C TRP A 6 -3.55 1.30 16.45
N PRO A 7 -2.44 0.75 17.01
CA PRO A 7 -1.21 1.50 17.10
C PRO A 7 -0.74 1.90 15.69
N PRO A 8 -0.04 3.04 15.55
CA PRO A 8 0.54 3.42 14.28
C PRO A 8 1.56 2.36 13.83
N PRO A 9 1.72 2.14 12.51
CA PRO A 9 2.78 1.29 11.98
C PRO A 9 4.15 1.87 12.32
N SER A 10 5.09 0.99 12.64
CA SER A 10 6.47 1.34 12.99
C SER A 10 7.44 0.34 12.38
N VAL A 11 8.73 0.67 12.35
CA VAL A 11 9.78 -0.18 11.75
C VAL A 11 9.95 -1.51 12.49
N ASP A 12 9.80 -1.50 13.82
CA ASP A 12 9.85 -2.68 14.68
C ASP A 12 8.58 -3.55 14.61
N ARG A 13 7.47 -2.97 14.12
CA ARG A 13 6.19 -3.66 13.93
C ARG A 13 5.52 -3.21 12.63
N PRO A 14 6.06 -3.61 11.46
CA PRO A 14 5.53 -3.16 10.18
C PRO A 14 4.11 -3.68 9.95
N ARG A 15 3.26 -2.84 9.37
CA ARG A 15 1.89 -3.23 9.03
C ARG A 15 1.82 -3.84 7.64
N THR A 16 1.28 -5.04 7.55
CA THR A 16 0.92 -5.64 6.27
C THR A 16 -0.36 -5.01 5.71
N VAL A 17 -0.32 -4.58 4.46
CA VAL A 17 -1.44 -3.89 3.80
C VAL A 17 -1.72 -4.47 2.41
N THR A 18 -2.99 -4.45 2.02
CA THR A 18 -3.46 -4.68 0.65
C THR A 18 -4.26 -3.46 0.22
N ILE A 19 -4.02 -2.95 -0.99
CA ILE A 19 -4.71 -1.75 -1.52
C ILE A 19 -5.59 -2.17 -2.70
N LEU A 20 -6.90 -2.18 -2.47
CA LEU A 20 -7.90 -2.42 -3.51
C LEU A 20 -8.20 -1.10 -4.22
N GLY A 21 -7.84 -0.98 -5.50
CA GLY A 21 -7.98 0.26 -6.26
C GLY A 21 -6.80 1.22 -6.05
N SER A 22 -5.57 0.70 -6.06
CA SER A 22 -4.31 1.44 -5.87
C SER A 22 -4.08 2.59 -6.86
N THR A 23 -4.73 2.56 -8.02
CA THR A 23 -4.61 3.59 -9.07
C THR A 23 -5.71 4.66 -9.00
N GLY A 24 -6.70 4.52 -8.13
CA GLY A 24 -7.70 5.57 -7.84
C GLY A 24 -7.15 6.63 -6.88
N SER A 25 -7.89 7.72 -6.64
CA SER A 25 -7.39 8.86 -5.84
C SER A 25 -6.95 8.49 -4.41
N VAL A 26 -7.77 7.70 -3.70
CA VAL A 26 -7.46 7.22 -2.36
C VAL A 26 -6.29 6.23 -2.40
N GLY A 27 -6.27 5.34 -3.40
CA GLY A 27 -5.20 4.37 -3.60
C GLY A 27 -3.85 5.03 -3.82
N GLN A 28 -3.78 6.02 -4.71
CA GLN A 28 -2.57 6.78 -5.00
C GLN A 28 -2.09 7.57 -3.77
N SER A 29 -3.01 8.23 -3.06
CA SER A 29 -2.68 8.93 -1.82
C SER A 29 -2.12 7.96 -0.76
N THR A 30 -2.67 6.74 -0.69
CA THR A 30 -2.21 5.69 0.23
C THR A 30 -0.83 5.17 -0.19
N VAL A 31 -0.60 4.95 -1.48
CA VAL A 31 0.71 4.57 -2.04
C VAL A 31 1.77 5.61 -1.67
N ASP A 32 1.46 6.90 -1.80
CA ASP A 32 2.39 7.97 -1.46
C ASP A 32 2.67 8.07 0.05
N LEU A 33 1.67 7.81 0.90
CA LEU A 33 1.87 7.72 2.35
C LEU A 33 2.80 6.56 2.73
N ILE A 34 2.61 5.39 2.12
CA ILE A 34 3.45 4.23 2.35
C ILE A 34 4.88 4.50 1.85
N ALA A 35 5.03 5.10 0.67
CA ALA A 35 6.33 5.39 0.07
C ALA A 35 7.20 6.34 0.91
N ARG A 36 6.60 7.18 1.78
CA ARG A 36 7.33 8.06 2.69
C ARG A 36 7.91 7.33 3.89
N ASN A 37 7.35 6.19 4.30
CA ASN A 37 7.81 5.39 5.43
C ASN A 37 7.80 3.89 5.07
N PRO A 38 8.54 3.47 4.03
CA PRO A 38 8.39 2.14 3.43
C PRO A 38 8.75 1.01 4.41
N GLU A 39 9.61 1.25 5.39
CA GLU A 39 10.01 0.24 6.39
C GLU A 39 8.91 -0.07 7.42
N SER A 40 7.96 0.86 7.64
CA SER A 40 6.84 0.66 8.56
C SER A 40 5.69 -0.12 7.94
N TYR A 41 5.80 -0.51 6.66
CA TYR A 41 4.76 -1.21 5.92
C TYR A 41 5.31 -2.39 5.13
N ARG A 42 4.45 -3.40 4.95
CA ARG A 42 4.68 -4.50 4.00
C ARG A 42 3.50 -4.56 3.04
N VAL A 43 3.73 -4.29 1.77
CA VAL A 43 2.67 -4.34 0.77
C VAL A 43 2.49 -5.77 0.29
N GLU A 44 1.40 -6.40 0.71
CA GLU A 44 1.07 -7.76 0.30
C GLU A 44 0.53 -7.77 -1.14
N ALA A 45 -0.44 -6.90 -1.44
CA ALA A 45 -1.01 -6.82 -2.77
C ALA A 45 -1.44 -5.39 -3.15
N LEU A 46 -1.27 -5.06 -4.43
CA LEU A 46 -1.91 -3.91 -5.07
C LEU A 46 -2.88 -4.42 -6.14
N VAL A 47 -4.07 -3.81 -6.21
CA VAL A 47 -5.10 -4.16 -7.18
C VAL A 47 -5.53 -2.92 -7.97
N ALA A 48 -5.74 -3.05 -9.28
CA ALA A 48 -6.26 -1.98 -10.13
C ALA A 48 -7.04 -2.54 -11.32
N ALA A 49 -8.18 -1.92 -11.67
CA ALA A 49 -9.07 -2.46 -12.71
C ALA A 49 -8.59 -2.21 -14.15
N THR A 50 -7.95 -1.08 -14.44
CA THR A 50 -7.63 -0.68 -15.84
C THR A 50 -6.24 -0.08 -16.05
N SER A 51 -5.63 0.55 -15.03
CA SER A 51 -4.35 1.27 -15.18
C SER A 51 -3.15 0.37 -14.86
N VAL A 52 -2.86 -0.59 -15.74
CA VAL A 52 -1.86 -1.64 -15.52
C VAL A 52 -0.43 -1.09 -15.41
N GLU A 53 -0.06 -0.09 -16.22
CA GLU A 53 1.27 0.50 -16.20
C GLU A 53 1.54 1.18 -14.85
N LEU A 54 0.58 1.96 -14.36
CA LEU A 54 0.67 2.60 -13.06
C LEU A 54 0.70 1.57 -11.93
N LEU A 55 -0.15 0.54 -11.99
CA LEU A 55 -0.13 -0.57 -11.02
C LEU A 55 1.26 -1.23 -10.97
N ALA A 56 1.87 -1.49 -12.13
CA ALA A 56 3.18 -2.12 -12.22
C ALA A 56 4.30 -1.21 -11.70
N ASP A 57 4.23 0.10 -11.91
CA ASP A 57 5.16 1.07 -11.30
C ASP A 57 5.01 1.09 -9.78
N GLN A 58 3.78 1.23 -9.27
CA GLN A 58 3.49 1.23 -7.84
C GLN A 58 3.94 -0.08 -7.16
N ALA A 59 3.71 -1.23 -7.79
CA ALA A 59 4.12 -2.53 -7.28
C ALA A 59 5.65 -2.65 -7.14
N ARG A 60 6.40 -2.17 -8.13
CA ARG A 60 7.87 -2.13 -8.06
C ARG A 60 8.36 -1.15 -7.00
N ARG A 61 7.81 0.07 -6.99
CA ARG A 61 8.15 1.14 -6.05
C ARG A 61 7.96 0.71 -4.59
N LEU A 62 6.86 0.02 -4.29
CA LEU A 62 6.53 -0.43 -2.94
C LEU A 62 6.98 -1.87 -2.63
N ARG A 63 7.64 -2.55 -3.58
CA ARG A 63 8.04 -3.96 -3.47
C ARG A 63 6.86 -4.86 -3.07
N ALA A 64 5.71 -4.63 -3.70
CA ALA A 64 4.50 -5.41 -3.44
C ALA A 64 4.72 -6.89 -3.77
N ARG A 65 4.19 -7.79 -2.93
CA ARG A 65 4.31 -9.24 -3.16
C ARG A 65 3.46 -9.71 -4.34
N LEU A 66 2.33 -9.04 -4.60
CA LEU A 66 1.41 -9.34 -5.69
C LEU A 66 0.86 -8.06 -6.33
N ALA A 67 0.69 -8.09 -7.65
CA ALA A 67 -0.09 -7.11 -8.41
C ALA A 67 -1.23 -7.85 -9.12
N VAL A 68 -2.46 -7.36 -8.98
CA VAL A 68 -3.66 -7.99 -9.54
C VAL A 68 -4.41 -6.99 -10.42
N VAL A 69 -4.84 -7.44 -11.60
CA VAL A 69 -5.71 -6.71 -12.52
C VAL A 69 -7.11 -7.28 -12.44
#